data_AF-A0A095UDI4-F1
#
_entry.id   AF-A0A095UDI4-F1
#
_cell.length_a   1.000
_cell.length_b   1.000
_cell.length_c   1.000
_cell.angle_alpha   90.00
_cell.angle_beta   90.00
_cell.angle_gamma   90.00
#
_symmetry.space_group_name_H-M   'P 1'
#
loop_
_entity.id
_entity.type
_entity.pdbx_description
1 polymer ?
#
loop_
_entity_poly.entity_id
_entity_poly.type
_entity_poly.pdbx_seq_one_letter_code
_entity_poly.pdbx_strand_id
1 'polypeptide(L)'
;MTLHRPGFFVAAALALYALAAPRADAACSDKRIQAMAKDGRSANAIAKACGMPAAKVRDVIDGDGGGAGEAPPAVSPGLAERTERAERAERAAKAEQAEAASKLPSGSGLARCDCRGVVPYGDKAPEQRCRSGTSIATPCAGYCPPNGVAPWRRICS
;
A
#
# COMPACT_ATOMS: atom_id res chain seq x y z
N MET A 1 29.17 36.51 17.59
CA MET A 1 27.89 36.04 17.04
C MET A 1 27.75 34.54 17.30
N THR A 2 26.65 34.18 17.96
CA THR A 2 25.98 32.85 18.03
C THR A 2 26.81 31.59 18.31
N LEU A 3 26.91 31.23 19.61
CA LEU A 3 27.10 29.85 20.06
C LEU A 3 25.84 29.03 19.71
N HIS A 4 25.94 28.11 18.75
CA HIS A 4 24.92 27.07 18.54
C HIS A 4 25.26 25.85 19.41
N ARG A 5 24.53 25.72 20.53
CA ARG A 5 24.57 24.54 21.41
C ARG A 5 23.89 23.34 20.71
N PRO A 6 24.60 22.26 20.40
CA PRO A 6 24.03 21.09 19.70
C PRO A 6 23.04 20.27 20.55
N GLY A 7 22.91 20.56 21.86
CA GLY A 7 22.00 19.85 22.76
C GLY A 7 20.52 20.19 22.57
N PHE A 8 20.18 21.31 21.93
CA PHE A 8 18.79 21.74 21.80
C PHE A 8 18.02 20.94 20.73
N PHE A 9 18.71 20.47 19.68
CA PHE A 9 18.08 19.70 18.61
C PHE A 9 17.73 18.26 19.02
N VAL A 10 18.48 17.67 19.96
CA VAL A 10 18.18 16.32 20.49
C VAL A 10 16.94 16.35 21.38
N ALA A 11 16.76 17.40 22.18
CA ALA A 11 15.57 17.57 23.01
C ALA A 11 14.29 17.77 22.18
N ALA A 12 14.37 18.51 21.06
CA ALA A 12 13.25 18.69 20.15
C ALA A 12 12.85 17.39 19.42
N ALA A 13 13.83 16.56 19.04
CA ALA A 13 13.57 15.25 18.43
C ALA A 13 12.94 14.25 19.41
N LEU A 14 13.35 14.25 20.68
CA LEU A 14 12.74 13.42 21.73
C LEU A 14 11.33 13.89 22.10
N ALA A 15 11.04 15.19 22.07
CA ALA A 15 9.70 15.71 22.31
C ALA A 15 8.69 15.29 21.21
N LEU A 16 9.14 15.22 19.94
CA LEU A 16 8.33 14.69 18.85
C LEU A 16 8.14 13.16 18.94
N TYR A 17 9.14 12.43 19.43
CA TYR A 17 9.02 10.99 19.70
C TYR A 17 8.12 10.67 20.90
N ALA A 18 8.01 11.58 21.88
CA ALA A 18 7.07 11.45 23.00
C ALA A 18 5.61 11.71 22.60
N LEU A 19 5.35 12.45 21.53
CA LEU A 19 4.00 12.59 20.93
C LEU A 19 3.64 11.40 20.03
N ALA A 20 4.64 10.67 19.53
CA ALA A 20 4.50 9.39 18.86
C ALA A 20 4.63 8.20 19.83
N ALA A 21 4.65 8.46 21.15
CA ALA A 21 4.55 7.40 22.12
C ALA A 21 3.19 6.70 21.92
N PRO A 22 3.15 5.40 21.62
CA PRO A 22 1.93 4.63 21.69
C PRO A 22 1.43 4.81 23.11
N ARG A 23 0.34 5.56 23.27
CA ARG A 23 -0.33 5.68 24.56
C ARG A 23 -0.60 4.25 24.98
N ALA A 24 0.01 3.83 26.08
CA ALA A 24 -0.24 2.55 26.71
C ALA A 24 -1.73 2.23 26.56
N ASP A 25 -2.02 1.23 25.71
CA ASP A 25 -3.36 0.80 25.32
C ASP A 25 -4.06 0.25 26.56
N ALA A 26 -4.56 1.14 27.40
CA ALA A 26 -5.62 0.81 28.31
C ALA A 26 -6.80 0.43 27.41
N ALA A 27 -7.03 -0.89 27.28
CA ALA A 27 -8.19 -1.43 26.57
C ALA A 27 -9.41 -0.57 26.92
N CYS A 28 -10.00 0.07 25.92
CA CYS A 28 -11.16 0.91 26.15
C CYS A 28 -12.22 0.10 26.91
N SER A 29 -12.78 0.69 27.96
CA SER A 29 -13.94 0.09 28.62
C SER A 29 -15.13 0.05 27.66
N ASP A 30 -16.01 -0.93 27.82
CA ASP A 30 -17.18 -1.11 26.95
C ASP A 30 -18.07 0.15 26.91
N LYS A 31 -18.19 0.86 28.03
CA LYS A 31 -18.85 2.18 28.12
C LYS A 31 -18.25 3.21 27.16
N ARG A 32 -16.93 3.22 27.00
CA ARG A 32 -16.23 4.14 26.09
C ARG A 32 -16.41 3.73 24.63
N ILE A 33 -16.46 2.42 24.35
CA ILE A 33 -16.75 1.89 23.02
C ILE A 33 -18.16 2.32 22.59
N GLN A 34 -19.16 2.14 23.45
CA GLN A 34 -20.54 2.57 23.16
C GLN A 34 -20.66 4.09 22.99
N ALA A 35 -19.95 4.88 23.80
CA ALA A 35 -19.95 6.34 23.65
C ALA A 35 -19.42 6.76 22.27
N MET A 36 -18.30 6.20 21.83
CA MET A 36 -17.74 6.51 20.52
C MET A 36 -18.61 6.00 19.36
N ALA A 37 -19.35 4.90 19.54
CA ALA A 37 -20.30 4.41 18.55
C ALA A 37 -21.52 5.34 18.43
N LYS A 38 -22.03 5.86 19.55
CA LYS A 38 -23.09 6.88 19.57
C LYS A 38 -22.67 8.19 18.91
N ASP A 39 -21.39 8.54 18.98
CA ASP A 39 -20.79 9.66 18.23
C ASP A 39 -20.67 9.40 16.72
N GLY A 40 -21.16 8.26 16.22
CA GLY A 40 -21.16 7.91 14.80
C GLY A 40 -19.81 7.39 14.28
N ARG A 41 -18.86 7.05 15.17
CA ARG A 41 -17.58 6.48 14.76
C ARG A 41 -17.74 5.01 14.37
N SER A 42 -17.11 4.62 13.27
CA SER A 42 -17.12 3.24 12.82
C SER A 42 -16.35 2.33 13.79
N ALA A 43 -16.77 1.06 13.90
CA ALA A 43 -16.12 0.06 14.76
C ALA A 43 -14.61 -0.09 14.49
N ASN A 44 -14.17 0.14 13.24
CA ASN A 44 -12.76 0.08 12.86
C ASN A 44 -11.97 1.30 13.39
N ALA A 45 -12.58 2.49 13.39
CA ALA A 45 -11.97 3.68 13.97
C ALA A 45 -11.86 3.57 15.51
N ILE A 46 -12.87 2.97 16.15
CA ILE A 46 -12.89 2.70 17.58
C ILE A 46 -11.83 1.64 17.95
N ALA A 47 -11.77 0.55 17.20
CA ALA A 47 -10.75 -0.50 17.33
C ALA A 47 -9.33 0.07 17.32
N LYS A 48 -9.03 0.93 16.34
CA LYS A 48 -7.72 1.60 16.22
C LYS A 48 -7.45 2.59 17.35
N ALA A 49 -8.47 3.25 17.88
CA ALA A 49 -8.34 4.18 19.00
C ALA A 49 -8.15 3.48 20.35
N CYS A 50 -8.55 2.20 20.44
CA CYS A 50 -8.57 1.41 21.67
C CYS A 50 -7.58 0.23 21.69
N GLY A 51 -6.82 0.02 20.61
CA GLY A 51 -5.92 -1.12 20.48
C GLY A 51 -6.62 -2.49 20.49
N MET A 52 -7.90 -2.54 20.12
CA MET A 52 -8.74 -3.74 20.21
C MET A 52 -9.09 -4.27 18.81
N PRO A 53 -9.33 -5.59 18.65
CA PRO A 53 -9.81 -6.13 17.38
C PRO A 53 -11.21 -5.60 17.07
N ALA A 54 -11.45 -5.25 15.81
CA ALA A 54 -12.74 -4.70 15.36
C ALA A 54 -13.92 -5.66 15.60
N ALA A 55 -13.68 -6.98 15.67
CA ALA A 55 -14.69 -7.95 16.04
C ALA A 55 -15.23 -7.71 17.46
N LYS A 56 -14.33 -7.60 18.45
CA LYS A 56 -14.69 -7.35 19.85
C LYS A 56 -15.39 -6.01 20.06
N VAL A 57 -15.03 -5.00 19.26
CA VAL A 57 -15.71 -3.70 19.28
C VAL A 57 -17.12 -3.78 18.72
N ARG A 58 -17.34 -4.55 17.64
CA ARG A 58 -18.67 -4.80 17.09
C ARG A 58 -19.54 -5.54 18.09
N ASP A 59 -19.01 -6.59 18.72
CA ASP A 59 -19.73 -7.34 19.75
C ASP A 59 -20.24 -6.45 20.89
N VAL A 60 -19.47 -5.42 21.29
CA VAL A 60 -19.86 -4.45 22.34
C VAL A 60 -20.87 -3.40 21.82
N ILE A 61 -20.83 -3.06 20.54
CA ILE A 61 -21.77 -2.10 19.92
C ILE A 61 -23.13 -2.77 19.67
N ASP A 62 -23.10 -4.02 19.21
CA ASP A 62 -24.29 -4.82 18.87
C ASP A 62 -24.89 -5.53 20.10
N GLY A 63 -24.10 -5.74 21.16
CA GLY A 63 -24.49 -6.41 22.40
C GLY A 63 -24.69 -5.45 23.57
N ASP A 64 -25.93 -5.07 23.85
CA ASP A 64 -26.32 -4.38 25.08
C ASP A 64 -26.19 -5.32 26.30
N GLY A 65 -25.07 -5.21 27.01
CA GLY A 65 -24.97 -5.45 28.46
C GLY A 65 -25.12 -6.87 29.01
N GLY A 66 -23.98 -7.53 29.27
CA GLY A 66 -23.76 -8.27 30.53
C GLY A 66 -23.67 -9.79 30.46
N GLY A 67 -22.61 -10.32 31.09
CA GLY A 67 -22.65 -11.64 31.72
C GLY A 67 -21.59 -12.64 31.25
N ALA A 68 -20.58 -12.84 32.13
CA ALA A 68 -19.88 -14.08 32.51
C ALA A 68 -19.50 -15.15 31.45
N GLY A 69 -18.26 -15.61 31.56
CA GLY A 69 -17.66 -16.54 30.61
C GLY A 69 -18.23 -17.94 30.62
N GLU A 70 -18.07 -18.64 29.49
CA GLU A 70 -17.67 -20.04 29.43
C GLU A 70 -17.32 -20.38 27.97
N ALA A 71 -16.32 -21.25 27.82
CA ALA A 71 -15.93 -22.03 26.66
C ALA A 71 -15.23 -21.31 25.47
N PRO A 72 -14.10 -21.86 24.99
CA PRO A 72 -13.48 -21.39 23.75
C PRO A 72 -14.50 -21.54 22.62
N PRO A 73 -14.62 -20.57 21.69
CA PRO A 73 -15.52 -20.75 20.56
C PRO A 73 -15.02 -21.97 19.78
N ALA A 74 -15.83 -23.02 19.80
CA ALA A 74 -15.80 -24.06 18.81
C ALA A 74 -15.75 -23.35 17.46
N VAL A 75 -14.64 -23.50 16.75
CA VAL A 75 -14.46 -23.02 15.38
C VAL A 75 -15.59 -23.61 14.56
N SER A 76 -16.62 -22.80 14.30
CA SER A 76 -17.61 -23.12 13.27
C SER A 76 -16.82 -23.43 12.00
N PRO A 77 -16.94 -24.64 11.41
CA PRO A 77 -16.09 -25.05 10.29
C PRO A 77 -16.19 -24.09 9.09
N GLY A 78 -17.29 -23.34 8.97
CA GLY A 78 -17.46 -22.29 7.97
C GLY A 78 -16.71 -20.97 8.22
N LEU A 79 -16.22 -20.70 9.43
CA LEU A 79 -15.44 -19.49 9.72
C LEU A 79 -13.96 -19.71 9.36
N ALA A 80 -13.39 -20.86 9.71
CA ALA A 80 -12.03 -21.24 9.33
C ALA A 80 -11.86 -21.29 7.80
N GLU A 81 -12.83 -21.88 7.10
CA GLU A 81 -12.82 -21.97 5.64
C GLU A 81 -12.99 -20.59 4.96
N ARG A 82 -13.76 -19.67 5.56
CA ARG A 82 -13.87 -18.27 5.09
C ARG A 82 -12.57 -17.50 5.31
N THR A 83 -11.91 -17.69 6.45
CA THR A 83 -10.65 -17.02 6.75
C THR A 83 -9.54 -17.49 5.81
N GLU A 84 -9.43 -18.80 5.55
CA GLU A 84 -8.47 -19.32 4.56
C GLU A 84 -8.76 -18.83 3.14
N ARG A 85 -10.04 -18.76 2.74
CA ARG A 85 -10.43 -18.23 1.42
C ARG A 85 -10.11 -16.74 1.30
N ALA A 86 -10.31 -15.96 2.36
CA ALA A 86 -9.97 -14.55 2.41
C ALA A 86 -8.44 -14.34 2.37
N GLU A 87 -7.66 -15.13 3.11
CA GLU A 87 -6.19 -15.07 3.06
C GLU A 87 -5.65 -15.47 1.69
N ARG A 88 -6.23 -16.48 1.03
CA ARG A 88 -5.83 -16.88 -0.32
C ARG A 88 -6.15 -15.79 -1.35
N ALA A 89 -7.30 -15.14 -1.22
CA ALA A 89 -7.69 -14.01 -2.07
C ALA A 89 -6.77 -12.79 -1.83
N GLU A 90 -6.38 -12.52 -0.59
CA GLU A 90 -5.45 -11.45 -0.26
C GLU A 90 -4.04 -11.72 -0.78
N ARG A 91 -3.54 -12.97 -0.65
CA ARG A 91 -2.25 -13.38 -1.24
C ARG A 91 -2.27 -13.29 -2.76
N ALA A 92 -3.37 -13.66 -3.42
CA ALA A 92 -3.53 -13.50 -4.86
C ALA A 92 -3.52 -12.02 -5.27
N ALA A 93 -4.27 -11.16 -4.56
CA ALA A 93 -4.31 -9.73 -4.81
C ALA A 93 -2.94 -9.05 -4.58
N LYS A 94 -2.21 -9.48 -3.55
CA LYS A 94 -0.87 -8.95 -3.25
C LYS A 94 0.17 -9.41 -4.28
N ALA A 95 0.06 -10.64 -4.79
CA ALA A 95 0.90 -11.13 -5.87
C ALA A 95 0.66 -10.35 -7.17
N GLU A 96 -0.60 -10.07 -7.50
CA GLU A 96 -0.97 -9.27 -8.67
C GLU A 96 -0.48 -7.82 -8.56
N GLN A 97 -0.56 -7.22 -7.36
CA GLN A 97 -0.01 -5.88 -7.10
C GLN A 97 1.52 -5.84 -7.18
N ALA A 98 2.22 -6.89 -6.71
CA ALA A 98 3.67 -6.97 -6.81
C ALA A 98 4.13 -7.13 -8.27
N GLU A 99 3.38 -7.88 -9.09
CA GLU A 99 3.64 -8.00 -10.51
C GLU A 99 3.38 -6.67 -11.24
N ALA A 100 2.30 -5.97 -10.90
CA ALA A 100 2.00 -4.65 -11.45
C ALA A 100 3.03 -3.57 -11.05
N ALA A 101 3.63 -3.69 -9.85
CA ALA A 101 4.71 -2.83 -9.38
C ALA A 101 6.06 -3.14 -10.06
N SER A 102 6.23 -4.37 -10.58
CA SER A 102 7.45 -4.79 -11.29
C SER A 102 7.44 -4.38 -12.77
N LYS A 103 6.27 -4.06 -13.33
CA LYS A 103 6.12 -3.62 -14.72
C LYS A 103 6.33 -2.12 -14.85
N LEU A 104 6.98 -1.73 -15.95
CA LEU A 104 7.30 -0.35 -16.27
C LEU A 104 6.02 0.46 -16.57
N PRO A 105 5.89 1.68 -16.02
CA PRO A 105 4.79 2.58 -16.36
C PRO A 105 4.89 3.09 -17.80
N SER A 106 3.77 3.57 -18.35
CA SER A 106 3.73 4.22 -19.65
C SER A 106 4.73 5.39 -19.73
N GLY A 107 5.40 5.54 -20.87
CA GLY A 107 6.49 6.48 -21.08
C GLY A 107 7.88 5.98 -20.69
N SER A 108 7.99 4.83 -20.00
CA SER A 108 9.30 4.26 -19.66
C SER A 108 10.06 3.82 -20.89
N GLY A 109 11.32 4.24 -21.02
CA GLY A 109 12.22 3.79 -22.08
C GLY A 109 12.67 2.34 -21.86
N LEU A 110 12.50 1.50 -22.87
CA LEU A 110 12.86 0.07 -22.80
C LEU A 110 14.31 -0.21 -23.16
N ALA A 111 14.91 0.70 -23.92
CA ALA A 111 16.28 0.65 -24.40
C ALA A 111 16.81 2.07 -24.64
N ARG A 112 18.12 2.15 -24.82
CA ARG A 112 18.76 3.34 -25.41
C ARG A 112 18.34 3.48 -26.87
N CYS A 113 18.66 4.63 -27.44
CA CYS A 113 18.25 4.93 -28.79
C CYS A 113 19.01 4.07 -29.80
N ASP A 114 18.25 3.34 -30.61
CA ASP A 114 18.72 2.46 -31.64
C ASP A 114 18.92 3.24 -32.94
N CYS A 115 20.06 2.96 -33.57
CA CYS A 115 20.46 3.51 -34.87
C CYS A 115 20.39 2.47 -35.99
N ARG A 116 19.78 1.32 -35.73
CA ARG A 116 19.67 0.21 -36.67
C ARG A 116 18.24 0.12 -37.20
N GLY A 117 18.13 0.09 -38.53
CA GLY A 117 16.86 -0.04 -39.23
C GLY A 117 15.95 1.20 -39.12
N VAL A 118 14.92 1.23 -39.97
CA VAL A 118 13.87 2.25 -39.93
C VAL A 118 12.67 1.62 -39.22
N VAL A 119 12.28 2.15 -38.07
CA VAL A 119 10.99 1.81 -37.45
C VAL A 119 10.08 3.03 -37.53
N PRO A 120 8.87 2.91 -38.11
CA PRO A 120 7.94 4.02 -38.20
C PRO A 120 7.60 4.58 -36.81
N TYR A 121 7.51 5.90 -36.70
CA TYR A 121 7.01 6.51 -35.48
C TYR A 121 5.59 6.02 -35.19
N GLY A 122 5.32 5.65 -33.94
CA GLY A 122 4.01 5.16 -33.53
C GLY A 122 3.81 3.65 -33.67
N ASP A 123 4.79 2.93 -34.25
CA ASP A 123 4.72 1.48 -34.39
C ASP A 123 4.66 0.77 -33.03
N LYS A 124 3.63 -0.04 -32.82
CA LYS A 124 3.40 -0.77 -31.56
C LYS A 124 3.92 -2.20 -31.63
N ALA A 125 4.66 -2.61 -30.60
CA ALA A 125 5.14 -3.99 -30.46
C ALA A 125 4.81 -4.56 -29.07
N PRO A 126 4.58 -5.88 -28.95
CA PRO A 126 4.36 -6.52 -27.67
C PRO A 126 5.59 -6.40 -26.77
N GLU A 127 5.39 -6.00 -25.52
CA GLU A 127 6.47 -5.84 -24.54
C GLU A 127 5.97 -6.21 -23.14
N GLN A 128 6.49 -7.32 -22.61
CA GLN A 128 6.08 -7.87 -21.31
C GLN A 128 6.58 -7.03 -20.12
N ARG A 129 7.66 -6.26 -20.34
CA ARG A 129 8.19 -5.35 -19.33
C ARG A 129 7.26 -4.15 -19.08
N CYS A 130 6.40 -3.79 -20.03
CA CYS A 130 5.45 -2.69 -19.90
C CYS A 130 4.17 -3.12 -19.20
N ARG A 131 3.61 -2.25 -18.36
CA ARG A 131 2.32 -2.52 -17.69
C ARG A 131 1.17 -2.65 -18.69
N SER A 132 1.23 -1.92 -19.80
CA SER A 132 0.27 -2.02 -20.91
C SER A 132 0.49 -3.24 -21.81
N GLY A 133 1.55 -4.02 -21.58
CA GLY A 133 1.94 -5.15 -22.44
C GLY A 133 2.42 -4.74 -23.83
N THR A 134 2.53 -3.43 -24.11
CA THR A 134 2.92 -2.90 -25.42
C THR A 134 3.90 -1.75 -25.30
N SER A 135 4.67 -1.57 -26.37
CA SER A 135 5.64 -0.49 -26.52
C SER A 135 5.45 0.21 -27.84
N ILE A 136 5.81 1.49 -27.92
CA ILE A 136 5.66 2.33 -29.11
C ILE A 136 7.02 2.89 -29.55
N ALA A 137 7.29 2.82 -30.85
CA ALA A 137 8.49 3.42 -31.43
C ALA A 137 8.37 4.94 -31.43
N THR A 138 9.35 5.60 -30.79
CA THR A 138 9.39 7.04 -30.56
C THR A 138 10.73 7.60 -31.03
N PRO A 139 10.78 8.77 -31.69
CA PRO A 139 12.04 9.39 -32.06
C PRO A 139 12.85 9.70 -30.79
N CYS A 140 14.16 9.66 -30.95
CA CYS A 140 15.07 9.98 -29.88
C CYS A 140 15.94 11.19 -30.21
N ALA A 141 16.23 12.00 -29.19
CA ALA A 141 17.28 12.99 -29.26
C ALA A 141 18.64 12.27 -29.31
N GLY A 142 19.31 12.33 -30.46
CA GLY A 142 20.62 11.72 -30.65
C GLY A 142 21.12 11.94 -32.06
N TYR A 143 22.38 11.58 -32.28
CA TYR A 143 22.95 11.47 -33.60
C TYR A 143 23.40 10.03 -33.81
N CYS A 144 23.03 9.45 -34.94
CA CYS A 144 23.50 8.13 -35.33
C CYS A 144 24.80 8.28 -36.12
N PRO A 145 25.74 7.31 -36.04
CA PRO A 145 26.93 7.31 -36.88
C PRO A 145 26.55 7.42 -38.37
N PRO A 146 27.47 7.84 -39.26
CA PRO A 146 27.15 8.16 -40.66
C PRO A 146 26.51 7.02 -41.47
N ASN A 147 26.68 5.76 -41.02
CA ASN A 147 26.07 4.58 -41.62
C ASN A 147 24.80 4.09 -40.88
N GLY A 148 24.36 4.81 -39.85
CA GLY A 148 23.18 4.49 -39.04
C GLY A 148 21.92 5.17 -39.57
N VAL A 149 20.78 4.55 -39.31
CA VAL A 149 19.46 5.11 -39.61
C VAL A 149 19.01 5.98 -38.43
N ALA A 150 18.16 6.99 -38.68
CA ALA A 150 17.70 7.97 -37.71
C ALA A 150 17.40 7.38 -36.30
N PRO A 151 17.79 8.06 -35.21
CA PRO A 151 17.71 7.52 -33.86
C PRO A 151 16.26 7.38 -33.39
N TRP A 152 15.87 6.17 -33.03
CA TRP A 152 14.56 5.86 -32.47
C TRP A 152 14.72 5.02 -31.19
N ARG A 153 13.68 4.90 -30.38
CA ARG A 153 13.64 3.99 -29.22
C ARG A 153 12.24 3.46 -29.00
N ARG A 154 12.10 2.33 -28.30
CA ARG A 154 10.79 1.90 -27.80
C ARG A 154 10.54 2.41 -26.39
N ILE A 155 9.35 2.94 -26.17
CA ILE A 155 8.86 3.33 -24.85
C ILE A 155 7.58 2.55 -24.53
N CYS A 156 7.30 2.29 -23.26
CA CYS A 156 6.01 1.69 -22.88
C CYS A 156 4.85 2.60 -23.27
N SER A 157 3.83 2.03 -23.91
CA SER A 157 2.62 2.75 -24.31
C SER A 157 1.63 2.90 -23.17
#